data_AF-A0A1I7BKC8-F1
#
_entry.id   AF-A0A1I7BKC8-F1
#
_cell.length_a   1.000
_cell.length_b   1.000
_cell.length_c   1.000
_cell.angle_alpha   90.00
_cell.angle_beta   90.00
_cell.angle_gamma   90.00
#
_symmetry.space_group_name_H-M   'P 1'
#
loop_
_entity.id
_entity.type
_entity.pdbx_description
1 polymer ?
#
loop_
_entity_poly.entity_id
_entity_poly.type
_entity_poly.pdbx_seq_one_letter_code
_entity_poly.pdbx_strand_id
1 'polypeptide(L)'
;MTSPASSRARTPSRLSLPLNAWNALTIGIALIVALPVIVVLAHLFMPTDGIWQHLGSTVLPRYLGNTLFLVVTVGLGTFVIGTGTAWLVVMCRFPGRRLFEWGLLLPLAVPTYVIAYAYTDFLQYAGPLQTSLRETFGWSAGDYFFPDIRSLWGAATLITLVLYPYVYMLARAAFLEQSVCVLDVGRTLGRGPWRLFSSVALPLARPAIVGGVSLALMETLNEFGAVQYFGVDTFTTGIYRTWFGMGEQVAAAQLAACLLAFVIALVLLERWSRGKRRYFHTTGRYQHLPEFVLHGWRAWATTLACLTPVLLGFLIPSGLLGYLSFQGGDALFGAAFLEFAGNSLLLATLASIVAVSLALLLSYGARLNPGRITRVATRVAAMGYAVPGSVVAVGILIPFVWLDHQINDVIKGQFGVVVGLLLSGSAFILIYAYLVRFLAVSFNAIEASLGKVTPSMDAASRTLGQTAGGTLRKVHTPIMRGSLIAAGILVFVDVMKELPATVILRPFNFDTLAIRAHSLAADERLAEASTSSLAIVAVGIIPVILLSVAMRRSRPGS
;
A
#
# COMPACT_ATOMS: atom_id res chain seq x y z
N MET A 1 -4.06 -35.45 -51.65
CA MET A 1 -2.93 -34.78 -50.95
C MET A 1 -3.53 -33.91 -49.86
N THR A 2 -3.22 -34.22 -48.61
CA THR A 2 -4.02 -33.92 -47.41
C THR A 2 -3.70 -32.56 -46.80
N SER A 3 -4.78 -31.81 -46.54
CA SER A 3 -4.83 -30.50 -45.88
C SER A 3 -4.31 -30.53 -44.43
N PRO A 4 -3.64 -29.48 -43.93
CA PRO A 4 -3.23 -29.39 -42.53
C PRO A 4 -4.43 -29.04 -41.64
N ALA A 5 -4.70 -29.89 -40.66
CA ALA A 5 -5.76 -29.72 -39.68
C ALA A 5 -5.57 -28.43 -38.86
N SER A 6 -6.51 -27.50 -38.98
CA SER A 6 -6.65 -26.36 -38.10
C SER A 6 -6.96 -26.84 -36.67
N SER A 7 -6.02 -26.65 -35.73
CA SER A 7 -6.27 -26.87 -34.30
C SER A 7 -7.26 -25.81 -33.79
N ARG A 8 -8.56 -26.10 -33.85
CA ARG A 8 -9.59 -25.29 -33.21
C ARG A 8 -9.33 -25.28 -31.71
N ALA A 9 -8.93 -24.12 -31.18
CA ALA A 9 -8.88 -23.85 -29.76
C ALA A 9 -10.26 -24.18 -29.14
N ARG A 10 -10.30 -25.17 -28.24
CA ARG A 10 -11.51 -25.51 -27.49
C ARG A 10 -11.92 -24.31 -26.65
N THR A 11 -13.07 -23.73 -26.96
CA THR A 11 -13.80 -22.80 -26.09
C THR A 11 -14.15 -23.51 -24.77
N PRO A 12 -13.88 -22.93 -23.58
CA PRO A 12 -14.37 -23.51 -22.34
C PRO A 12 -15.84 -23.12 -22.20
N SER A 13 -16.74 -23.94 -22.76
CA SER A 13 -18.17 -23.92 -22.48
C SER A 13 -18.55 -25.20 -21.73
N ARG A 14 -18.75 -25.07 -20.41
CA ARG A 14 -19.72 -25.80 -19.57
C ARG A 14 -19.46 -25.41 -18.10
N LEU A 15 -20.47 -24.79 -17.49
CA LEU A 15 -20.59 -24.55 -16.05
C LEU A 15 -20.92 -25.86 -15.33
N SER A 16 -20.12 -26.92 -15.53
CA SER A 16 -20.24 -28.13 -14.73
C SER A 16 -19.34 -27.97 -13.51
N LEU A 17 -19.94 -27.89 -12.33
CA LEU A 17 -19.27 -27.86 -11.03
C LEU A 17 -18.96 -29.31 -10.59
N PRO A 18 -17.74 -29.84 -10.76
CA PRO A 18 -17.19 -30.66 -9.69
C PRO A 18 -16.81 -29.69 -8.58
N LEU A 19 -17.61 -29.62 -7.50
CA LEU A 19 -17.25 -28.94 -6.26
C LEU A 19 -16.07 -29.69 -5.62
N ASN A 20 -14.89 -29.55 -6.20
CA ASN A 20 -13.64 -29.97 -5.59
C ASN A 20 -13.42 -29.12 -4.33
N ALA A 21 -12.98 -29.74 -3.22
CA ALA A 21 -12.75 -29.06 -1.94
C ALA A 21 -11.89 -27.79 -2.09
N TRP A 22 -10.94 -27.78 -3.01
CA TRP A 22 -10.10 -26.60 -3.33
C TRP A 22 -10.88 -25.43 -3.95
N ASN A 23 -11.89 -25.71 -4.78
CA ASN A 23 -12.75 -24.65 -5.33
C ASN A 23 -13.63 -24.05 -4.23
N ALA A 24 -14.24 -24.90 -3.40
CA ALA A 24 -15.04 -24.46 -2.25
C ALA A 24 -14.20 -23.59 -1.30
N LEU A 25 -12.98 -24.02 -0.99
CA LEU A 25 -12.04 -23.25 -0.17
C LEU A 25 -11.68 -21.89 -0.81
N THR A 26 -11.37 -21.87 -2.11
CA THR A 26 -11.02 -20.62 -2.82
C THR A 26 -12.19 -19.63 -2.81
N ILE A 27 -13.41 -20.13 -3.04
CA ILE A 27 -14.62 -19.31 -3.02
C ILE A 27 -14.92 -18.82 -1.60
N GLY A 28 -14.80 -19.68 -0.60
CA GLY A 28 -15.02 -19.33 0.81
C GLY A 28 -14.09 -18.21 1.26
N ILE A 29 -12.79 -18.32 0.98
CA ILE A 29 -11.82 -17.26 1.31
C ILE A 29 -12.17 -15.95 0.57
N ALA A 30 -12.53 -16.02 -0.72
CA ALA A 30 -12.91 -14.84 -1.47
C ALA A 30 -14.18 -14.16 -0.93
N LEU A 31 -15.17 -14.93 -0.50
CA LEU A 31 -16.40 -14.40 0.13
C LEU A 31 -16.09 -13.75 1.48
N ILE A 32 -15.25 -14.39 2.29
CA ILE A 32 -14.79 -13.85 3.58
C ILE A 32 -14.09 -12.49 3.34
N VAL A 33 -13.25 -12.36 2.32
CA VAL A 33 -12.56 -11.10 2.02
C VAL A 33 -13.51 -10.05 1.40
N ALA A 34 -14.51 -10.50 0.64
CA ALA A 34 -15.48 -9.62 0.00
C ALA A 34 -16.55 -9.08 0.96
N LEU A 35 -16.77 -9.73 2.11
CA LEU A 35 -17.82 -9.40 3.06
C LEU A 35 -17.91 -7.89 3.37
N PRO A 36 -16.85 -7.18 3.79
CA PRO A 36 -16.98 -5.75 4.13
C PRO A 36 -17.34 -4.88 2.93
N VAL A 37 -16.87 -5.23 1.74
CA VAL A 37 -17.21 -4.53 0.49
C VAL A 37 -18.69 -4.72 0.17
N ILE A 38 -19.20 -5.95 0.30
CA ILE A 38 -20.60 -6.28 0.09
C ILE A 38 -21.48 -5.53 1.09
N VAL A 39 -21.10 -5.52 2.37
CA VAL A 39 -21.82 -4.83 3.44
C VAL A 39 -21.88 -3.34 3.16
N VAL A 40 -20.75 -2.68 2.88
CA VAL A 40 -20.71 -1.24 2.59
C VAL A 40 -21.60 -0.89 1.41
N LEU A 41 -21.56 -1.68 0.32
CA LEU A 41 -22.41 -1.44 -0.84
C LEU A 41 -23.90 -1.70 -0.54
N ALA A 42 -24.23 -2.64 0.34
CA ALA A 42 -25.61 -2.89 0.74
C ALA A 42 -26.23 -1.71 1.52
N HIS A 43 -25.41 -0.97 2.29
CA HIS A 43 -25.87 0.19 3.06
C HIS A 43 -26.25 1.41 2.20
N LEU A 44 -25.91 1.40 0.90
CA LEU A 44 -26.40 2.41 -0.05
C LEU A 44 -27.92 2.40 -0.20
N PHE A 45 -28.57 1.27 0.09
CA PHE A 45 -30.02 1.10 -0.05
C PHE A 45 -30.78 1.32 1.26
N MET A 46 -30.08 1.66 2.35
CA MET A 46 -30.71 1.92 3.65
C MET A 46 -31.07 3.41 3.80
N PRO A 47 -32.25 3.73 4.35
CA PRO A 47 -32.66 5.12 4.61
C PRO A 47 -31.84 5.72 5.76
N THR A 48 -31.64 7.04 5.72
CA THR A 48 -30.85 7.79 6.72
C THR A 48 -31.58 9.04 7.24
N ASP A 49 -32.91 9.03 7.27
CA ASP A 49 -33.76 10.05 7.90
C ASP A 49 -33.30 11.51 7.72
N GLY A 50 -32.91 11.90 6.50
CA GLY A 50 -32.48 13.27 6.16
C GLY A 50 -30.99 13.60 6.38
N ILE A 51 -30.22 12.77 7.08
CA ILE A 51 -28.78 12.99 7.34
C ILE A 51 -27.98 13.04 6.04
N TRP A 52 -28.27 12.17 5.08
CA TRP A 52 -27.62 12.19 3.78
C TRP A 52 -27.83 13.50 3.01
N GLN A 53 -29.03 14.08 3.10
CA GLN A 53 -29.31 15.39 2.51
C GLN A 53 -28.53 16.51 3.21
N HIS A 54 -28.41 16.44 4.54
CA HIS A 54 -27.60 17.37 5.31
C HIS A 54 -26.11 17.27 4.97
N LEU A 55 -25.56 16.07 4.85
CA LEU A 55 -24.18 15.85 4.43
C LEU A 55 -23.95 16.39 3.00
N GLY A 56 -24.90 16.13 2.11
CA GLY A 56 -24.87 16.60 0.72
C GLY A 56 -24.80 18.11 0.58
N SER A 57 -25.52 18.86 1.43
CA SER A 57 -25.57 20.32 1.38
C SER A 57 -24.44 21.02 2.15
N THR A 58 -23.73 20.31 3.04
CA THR A 58 -22.72 20.91 3.92
C THR A 58 -21.30 20.44 3.62
N VAL A 59 -20.95 19.21 3.98
CA VAL A 59 -19.57 18.71 4.03
C VAL A 59 -19.17 17.89 2.80
N LEU A 60 -20.12 17.28 2.10
CA LEU A 60 -19.84 16.38 0.98
C LEU A 60 -19.10 17.07 -0.19
N PRO A 61 -19.45 18.30 -0.61
CA PRO A 61 -18.69 18.99 -1.65
C PRO A 61 -17.23 19.23 -1.27
N ARG A 62 -16.97 19.51 0.02
CA ARG A 62 -15.62 19.71 0.56
C ARG A 62 -14.83 18.41 0.61
N TYR A 63 -15.43 17.32 1.10
CA TYR A 63 -14.80 15.99 1.07
C TYR A 63 -14.44 15.55 -0.35
N LEU A 64 -15.35 15.75 -1.29
CA LEU A 64 -15.14 15.45 -2.70
C LEU A 64 -14.01 16.30 -3.30
N GLY A 65 -14.07 17.63 -3.12
CA GLY A 65 -13.09 18.56 -3.65
C GLY A 65 -11.67 18.30 -3.12
N ASN A 66 -11.52 18.15 -1.80
CA ASN A 66 -10.22 17.88 -1.18
C ASN A 66 -9.66 16.52 -1.56
N THR A 67 -10.50 15.48 -1.60
CA THR A 67 -10.05 14.13 -1.98
C THR A 67 -9.60 14.11 -3.45
N LEU A 68 -10.37 14.74 -4.36
CA LEU A 68 -9.98 14.85 -5.76
C LEU A 68 -8.69 15.66 -5.94
N PHE A 69 -8.55 16.75 -5.19
CA PHE A 69 -7.35 17.58 -5.20
C PHE A 69 -6.12 16.78 -4.75
N LEU A 70 -6.22 16.00 -3.66
CA LEU A 70 -5.13 15.14 -3.19
C LEU A 70 -4.78 14.10 -4.26
N VAL A 71 -5.78 13.42 -4.83
CA VAL A 71 -5.56 12.41 -5.87
C VAL A 71 -4.84 13.00 -7.09
N VAL A 72 -5.26 14.17 -7.58
CA VAL A 72 -4.62 14.79 -8.74
C VAL A 72 -3.21 15.25 -8.41
N THR A 73 -3.03 15.97 -7.30
CA THR A 73 -1.74 16.59 -6.95
C THR A 73 -0.70 15.54 -6.58
N VAL A 74 -1.07 14.54 -5.77
CA VAL A 74 -0.18 13.44 -5.42
C VAL A 74 0.12 12.57 -6.65
N GLY A 75 -0.87 12.31 -7.51
CA GLY A 75 -0.66 11.55 -8.74
C GLY A 75 0.36 12.21 -9.67
N LEU A 76 0.26 13.53 -9.86
CA LEU A 76 1.21 14.30 -10.65
C LEU A 76 2.59 14.37 -9.96
N GLY A 77 2.63 14.66 -8.65
CA GLY A 77 3.87 14.76 -7.89
C GLY A 77 4.67 13.46 -7.89
N THR A 78 4.01 12.33 -7.60
CA THR A 78 4.63 11.00 -7.60
C THR A 78 5.04 10.56 -9.01
N PHE A 79 4.25 10.89 -10.05
CA PHE A 79 4.63 10.68 -11.44
C PHE A 79 5.94 11.41 -11.78
N VAL A 80 6.03 12.71 -11.48
CA VAL A 80 7.19 13.55 -11.80
C VAL A 80 8.43 13.10 -11.04
N ILE A 81 8.33 12.97 -9.71
CA ILE A 81 9.47 12.62 -8.86
C ILE A 81 9.89 11.17 -9.12
N GLY A 82 8.95 10.22 -9.09
CA GLY A 82 9.24 8.80 -9.23
C GLY A 82 9.78 8.44 -10.62
N THR A 83 9.14 8.92 -11.69
CA THR A 83 9.59 8.64 -13.07
C THR A 83 10.88 9.37 -13.39
N GLY A 84 11.00 10.64 -12.97
CA GLY A 84 12.19 11.46 -13.22
C GLY A 84 13.42 10.88 -12.54
N THR A 85 13.34 10.55 -11.25
CA THR A 85 14.46 9.94 -10.52
C THR A 85 14.78 8.52 -11.02
N ALA A 86 13.78 7.73 -11.42
CA ALA A 86 14.00 6.42 -12.03
C ALA A 86 14.78 6.54 -13.35
N TRP A 87 14.41 7.49 -14.22
CA TRP A 87 15.11 7.72 -15.48
C TRP A 87 16.56 8.15 -15.25
N LEU A 88 16.80 9.11 -14.34
CA LEU A 88 18.15 9.59 -14.03
C LEU A 88 19.04 8.46 -13.50
N VAL A 89 18.53 7.65 -12.56
CA VAL A 89 19.30 6.53 -11.99
C VAL A 89 19.56 5.42 -13.00
N VAL A 90 18.65 5.16 -13.94
CA VAL A 90 18.85 4.10 -14.95
C VAL A 90 19.77 4.57 -16.07
N MET A 91 19.57 5.77 -16.58
CA MET A 91 20.19 6.22 -17.84
C MET A 91 21.41 7.12 -17.66
N CYS A 92 21.67 7.69 -16.49
CA CYS A 92 22.78 8.63 -16.28
C CYS A 92 23.86 8.08 -15.34
N ARG A 93 25.14 8.36 -15.63
CA ARG A 93 26.26 8.20 -14.69
C ARG A 93 26.55 9.54 -14.01
N PHE A 94 26.43 9.55 -12.69
CA PHE A 94 26.69 10.71 -11.83
C PHE A 94 27.16 10.28 -10.43
N PRO A 95 27.80 11.17 -9.65
CA PRO A 95 28.28 10.86 -8.30
C PRO A 95 27.15 10.40 -7.38
N GLY A 96 27.39 9.30 -6.64
CA GLY A 96 26.42 8.76 -5.67
C GLY A 96 25.30 7.90 -6.25
N ARG A 97 25.25 7.67 -7.57
CA ARG A 97 24.19 6.86 -8.24
C ARG A 97 23.88 5.54 -7.54
N ARG A 98 24.90 4.78 -7.13
CA ARG A 98 24.73 3.47 -6.45
C ARG A 98 24.04 3.59 -5.08
N LEU A 99 24.19 4.72 -4.39
CA LEU A 99 23.47 5.01 -3.16
C LEU A 99 22.01 5.32 -3.46
N PHE A 100 21.75 6.16 -4.48
CA PHE A 100 20.39 6.51 -4.87
C PHE A 100 19.58 5.35 -5.44
N GLU A 101 20.21 4.33 -6.06
CA GLU A 101 19.53 3.12 -6.55
C GLU A 101 18.59 2.49 -5.51
N TRP A 102 19.02 2.46 -4.24
CA TRP A 102 18.23 1.94 -3.12
C TRP A 102 17.77 3.04 -2.16
N GLY A 103 18.52 4.14 -2.00
CA GLY A 103 18.16 5.25 -1.13
C GLY A 103 16.84 5.93 -1.50
N LEU A 104 16.49 5.97 -2.80
CA LEU A 104 15.20 6.48 -3.27
C LEU A 104 14.00 5.65 -2.82
N LEU A 105 14.21 4.45 -2.27
CA LEU A 105 13.16 3.61 -1.68
C LEU A 105 12.95 3.89 -0.18
N LEU A 106 13.87 4.57 0.50
CA LEU A 106 13.83 4.78 1.95
C LEU A 106 12.58 5.52 2.45
N PRO A 107 12.04 6.55 1.77
CA PRO A 107 10.83 7.23 2.23
C PRO A 107 9.62 6.30 2.41
N LEU A 108 9.56 5.18 1.69
CA LEU A 108 8.49 4.19 1.82
C LEU A 108 8.46 3.50 3.21
N ALA A 109 9.58 3.54 3.94
CA ALA A 109 9.69 3.00 5.30
C ALA A 109 8.99 3.87 6.34
N VAL A 110 8.76 5.15 6.05
CA VAL A 110 8.23 6.11 7.00
C VAL A 110 6.74 6.29 6.75
N PRO A 111 5.87 6.07 7.76
CA PRO A 111 4.46 6.38 7.61
C PRO A 111 4.25 7.87 7.36
N THR A 112 3.32 8.21 6.49
CA THR A 112 2.89 9.57 6.16
C THR A 112 2.53 10.41 7.40
N TYR A 113 1.79 9.84 8.36
CA TYR A 113 1.43 10.53 9.59
C TYR A 113 2.65 10.85 10.47
N VAL A 114 3.65 9.97 10.51
CA VAL A 114 4.91 10.20 11.24
C VAL A 114 5.66 11.40 10.64
N ILE A 115 5.71 11.46 9.31
CA ILE A 115 6.32 12.59 8.60
C ILE A 115 5.53 13.88 8.83
N ALA A 116 4.20 13.82 8.87
CA ALA A 116 3.37 14.96 9.21
C ALA A 116 3.68 15.52 10.60
N TYR A 117 3.89 14.65 11.60
CA TYR A 117 4.26 15.06 12.96
C TYR A 117 5.63 15.74 13.00
N ALA A 118 6.64 15.12 12.37
CA ALA A 118 8.00 15.66 12.33
C ALA A 118 8.06 17.03 11.64
N TYR A 119 7.36 17.19 10.51
CA TYR A 119 7.34 18.46 9.79
C TYR A 119 6.51 19.53 10.46
N THR A 120 5.40 19.19 11.13
CA THR A 120 4.66 20.18 11.93
C THR A 120 5.53 20.72 13.04
N ASP A 121 6.20 19.87 13.82
CA ASP A 121 7.10 20.31 14.88
C ASP A 121 8.18 21.27 14.36
N PHE A 122 8.79 20.91 13.22
CA PHE A 122 9.90 21.66 12.64
C PHE A 122 9.49 22.98 11.97
N LEU A 123 8.37 22.97 11.24
CA LEU A 123 7.96 24.06 10.35
C LEU A 123 6.88 24.97 10.95
N GLN A 124 6.25 24.62 12.07
CA GLN A 124 5.27 25.49 12.73
C GLN A 124 5.88 26.83 13.16
N TYR A 125 5.04 27.80 13.53
CA TYR A 125 5.50 29.14 13.90
C TYR A 125 6.50 29.11 15.07
N ALA A 126 6.23 28.32 16.11
CA ALA A 126 7.15 28.12 17.24
C ALA A 126 8.27 27.11 16.94
N GLY A 127 8.26 26.49 15.76
CA GLY A 127 9.17 25.43 15.38
C GLY A 127 10.60 25.92 15.17
N PRO A 128 11.61 25.03 15.31
CA PRO A 128 13.03 25.38 15.19
C PRO A 128 13.37 26.19 13.94
N LEU A 129 12.83 25.85 12.77
CA LEU A 129 13.17 26.55 11.53
C LEU A 129 12.71 28.01 11.55
N GLN A 130 11.44 28.24 11.88
CA GLN A 130 10.89 29.59 11.88
C GLN A 130 11.49 30.44 13.01
N THR A 131 11.73 29.85 14.19
CA THR A 131 12.40 30.53 15.30
C THR A 131 13.81 30.94 14.92
N SER A 132 14.62 30.06 14.33
CA SER A 132 15.97 30.41 13.87
C SER A 132 15.98 31.49 12.78
N LEU A 133 15.01 31.47 11.85
CA LEU A 133 14.87 32.54 10.85
C LEU A 133 14.57 33.89 11.51
N ARG A 134 13.62 33.93 12.46
CA ARG A 134 13.29 35.17 13.19
C ARG A 134 14.47 35.71 13.98
N GLU A 135 15.19 34.85 14.67
CA GLU A 135 16.38 35.24 15.44
C GLU A 135 17.52 35.73 14.54
N THR A 136 17.74 35.09 13.39
CA THR A 136 18.83 35.44 12.47
C THR A 136 18.58 36.76 11.75
N PHE A 137 17.34 36.99 11.30
CA PHE A 137 16.99 38.18 10.51
C PHE A 137 16.36 39.30 11.35
N GLY A 138 16.16 39.10 12.65
CA GLY A 138 15.46 40.04 13.53
C GLY A 138 13.98 40.23 13.17
N TRP A 139 13.37 39.24 12.52
CA TRP A 139 11.97 39.30 12.09
C TRP A 139 11.03 39.03 13.27
N SER A 140 9.93 39.77 13.28
CA SER A 140 8.80 39.60 14.18
C SER A 140 7.61 38.93 13.47
N ALA A 141 6.54 38.66 14.22
CA ALA A 141 5.32 38.07 13.67
C ALA A 141 4.73 38.99 12.59
N GLY A 142 4.62 38.50 11.35
CA GLY A 142 4.04 39.23 10.22
C GLY A 142 5.06 39.86 9.25
N ASP A 143 6.35 39.87 9.59
CA ASP A 143 7.39 40.42 8.72
C ASP A 143 7.73 39.52 7.52
N TYR A 144 7.32 38.24 7.57
CA TYR A 144 7.54 37.27 6.51
C TYR A 144 6.31 36.37 6.31
N PHE A 145 6.09 35.95 5.07
CA PHE A 145 5.11 34.91 4.75
C PHE A 145 5.78 33.54 4.82
N PHE A 146 5.20 32.64 5.61
CA PHE A 146 5.60 31.23 5.66
C PHE A 146 4.39 30.34 5.34
N PRO A 147 4.49 29.42 4.36
CA PRO A 147 3.38 28.53 4.02
C PRO A 147 2.99 27.66 5.21
N ASP A 148 1.69 27.61 5.54
CA ASP A 148 1.20 26.72 6.57
C ASP A 148 1.31 25.25 6.12
N ILE A 149 2.07 24.47 6.89
CA ILE A 149 2.25 23.04 6.64
C ILE A 149 0.97 22.25 6.92
N ARG A 150 0.12 22.70 7.86
CA ARG A 150 -1.18 22.07 8.19
C ARG A 150 -2.26 22.51 7.21
N SER A 151 -2.00 22.25 5.93
CA SER A 151 -2.85 22.64 4.82
C SER A 151 -3.03 21.50 3.82
N LEU A 152 -4.00 21.65 2.91
CA LEU A 152 -4.24 20.70 1.82
C LEU A 152 -2.99 20.50 0.93
N TRP A 153 -2.25 21.58 0.66
CA TRP A 153 -0.99 21.54 -0.09
C TRP A 153 0.14 20.88 0.70
N GLY A 154 0.23 21.15 2.00
CA GLY A 154 1.18 20.48 2.88
C GLY A 154 0.94 18.96 2.91
N ALA A 155 -0.32 18.54 3.08
CA ALA A 155 -0.72 17.14 3.02
C ALA A 155 -0.32 16.50 1.67
N ALA A 156 -0.67 17.12 0.54
CA ALA A 156 -0.31 16.62 -0.78
C ALA A 156 1.21 16.48 -0.98
N THR A 157 1.99 17.43 -0.47
CA THR A 157 3.45 17.43 -0.57
C THR A 157 4.07 16.27 0.22
N LEU A 158 3.68 16.12 1.49
CA LEU A 158 4.23 15.06 2.35
C LEU A 158 3.82 13.68 1.87
N ILE A 159 2.55 13.50 1.48
CA ILE A 159 2.08 12.24 0.89
C ILE A 159 2.88 11.93 -0.38
N THR A 160 3.14 12.92 -1.25
CA THR A 160 3.97 12.73 -2.44
C THR A 160 5.39 12.28 -2.11
N LEU A 161 6.04 12.91 -1.13
CA LEU A 161 7.40 12.59 -0.70
C LEU A 161 7.53 11.19 -0.13
N VAL A 162 6.46 10.65 0.46
CA VAL A 162 6.43 9.29 1.00
C VAL A 162 6.06 8.25 -0.05
N LEU A 163 5.14 8.57 -0.97
CA LEU A 163 4.54 7.60 -1.90
C LEU A 163 5.18 7.58 -3.29
N TYR A 164 6.03 8.54 -3.67
CA TYR A 164 6.76 8.48 -4.94
C TYR A 164 7.59 7.18 -5.15
N PRO A 165 8.13 6.51 -4.10
CA PRO A 165 8.89 5.27 -4.28
C PRO A 165 8.13 4.17 -5.01
N TYR A 166 6.80 4.10 -4.89
CA TYR A 166 5.97 3.15 -5.64
C TYR A 166 6.11 3.35 -7.16
N VAL A 167 6.08 4.61 -7.60
CA VAL A 167 6.28 4.98 -9.02
C VAL A 167 7.73 4.74 -9.43
N TYR A 168 8.69 5.16 -8.60
CA TYR A 168 10.12 4.95 -8.86
C TYR A 168 10.45 3.47 -9.09
N MET A 169 9.96 2.58 -8.23
CA MET A 169 10.25 1.15 -8.31
C MET A 169 9.75 0.53 -9.62
N LEU A 170 8.49 0.79 -9.98
CA LEU A 170 7.89 0.22 -11.20
C LEU A 170 8.41 0.88 -12.47
N ALA A 171 8.66 2.20 -12.46
CA ALA A 171 9.28 2.91 -13.57
C ALA A 171 10.71 2.42 -13.81
N ARG A 172 11.50 2.25 -12.74
CA ARG A 172 12.88 1.76 -12.82
C ARG A 172 12.94 0.34 -13.37
N ALA A 173 12.08 -0.57 -12.89
CA ALA A 173 12.00 -1.93 -13.43
C ALA A 173 11.68 -1.90 -14.94
N ALA A 174 10.69 -1.10 -15.35
CA ALA A 174 10.34 -0.97 -16.76
C ALA A 174 11.48 -0.39 -17.61
N PHE A 175 12.20 0.62 -17.14
CA PHE A 175 13.34 1.19 -17.87
C PHE A 175 14.52 0.22 -17.98
N LEU A 176 14.74 -0.63 -16.98
CA LEU A 176 15.79 -1.66 -17.02
C LEU A 176 15.43 -2.82 -17.97
N GLU A 177 14.14 -3.15 -18.08
CA GLU A 177 13.65 -4.21 -18.96
C GLU A 177 13.55 -3.76 -20.43
N GLN A 178 13.60 -2.45 -20.71
CA GLN A 178 13.52 -1.93 -22.09
C GLN A 178 14.65 -2.44 -22.98
N SER A 179 14.30 -2.78 -24.23
CA SER A 179 15.28 -3.24 -25.23
C SER A 179 16.25 -2.10 -25.59
N VAL A 180 17.54 -2.36 -25.39
CA VAL A 180 18.66 -1.48 -25.78
C VAL A 180 18.58 -1.09 -27.25
N CYS A 181 18.18 -2.02 -28.12
CA CYS A 181 18.05 -1.80 -29.57
C CYS A 181 17.09 -0.64 -29.91
N VAL A 182 15.97 -0.53 -29.20
CA VAL A 182 14.99 0.54 -29.46
C VAL A 182 15.56 1.91 -29.06
N LEU A 183 16.37 1.96 -28.01
CA LEU A 183 17.03 3.18 -27.56
C LEU A 183 18.17 3.60 -28.49
N ASP A 184 18.96 2.65 -28.97
CA ASP A 184 20.08 2.92 -29.88
C ASP A 184 19.61 3.31 -31.29
N VAL A 185 18.55 2.70 -31.81
CA VAL A 185 17.91 3.14 -33.07
C VAL A 185 17.44 4.59 -32.95
N GLY A 186 16.83 4.96 -31.83
CA GLY A 186 16.44 6.35 -31.57
C GLY A 186 17.62 7.32 -31.61
N ARG A 187 18.79 6.92 -31.11
CA ARG A 187 20.00 7.74 -31.13
C ARG A 187 20.61 7.84 -32.52
N THR A 188 20.66 6.76 -33.29
CA THR A 188 21.09 6.76 -34.70
C THR A 188 20.20 7.68 -35.54
N LEU A 189 18.92 7.81 -35.19
CA LEU A 189 17.98 8.78 -35.79
C LEU A 189 18.14 10.22 -35.25
N GLY A 190 19.23 10.54 -34.55
CA GLY A 190 19.54 11.88 -34.05
C GLY A 190 18.72 12.34 -32.85
N ARG A 191 18.02 11.43 -32.13
CA ARG A 191 17.28 11.83 -30.93
C ARG A 191 18.20 11.96 -29.72
N GLY A 192 18.30 13.18 -29.21
CA GLY A 192 18.96 13.47 -27.94
C GLY A 192 18.22 12.90 -26.72
N PRO A 193 18.82 12.97 -25.51
CA PRO A 193 18.33 12.27 -24.31
C PRO A 193 16.88 12.60 -23.94
N TRP A 194 16.49 13.87 -24.01
CA TRP A 194 15.13 14.33 -23.70
C TRP A 194 14.09 13.86 -24.72
N ARG A 195 14.43 13.89 -26.01
CA ARG A 195 13.55 13.37 -27.07
C ARG A 195 13.44 11.85 -26.96
N LEU A 196 14.52 11.15 -26.65
CA LEU A 196 14.51 9.71 -26.42
C LEU A 196 13.62 9.34 -25.22
N PHE A 197 13.72 10.09 -24.13
CA PHE A 197 12.86 9.93 -22.95
C PHE A 197 11.37 10.10 -23.31
N SER A 198 10.98 11.25 -23.85
CA SER A 198 9.57 11.58 -24.06
C SER A 198 8.91 10.79 -25.19
N SER A 199 9.64 10.45 -26.26
CA SER A 199 9.07 9.81 -27.45
C SER A 199 9.19 8.29 -27.48
N VAL A 200 10.09 7.70 -26.68
CA VAL A 200 10.37 6.26 -26.71
C VAL A 200 10.23 5.65 -25.32
N ALA A 201 11.07 6.08 -24.37
CA ALA A 201 11.15 5.40 -23.07
C ALA A 201 9.88 5.58 -22.23
N LEU A 202 9.34 6.79 -22.17
CA LEU A 202 8.14 7.12 -21.39
C LEU A 202 6.88 6.41 -21.93
N PRO A 203 6.58 6.42 -23.26
CA PRO A 203 5.47 5.65 -23.82
C PRO A 203 5.56 4.13 -23.57
N LEU A 204 6.78 3.56 -23.64
CA LEU A 204 7.00 2.14 -23.37
C LEU A 204 6.86 1.80 -21.88
N ALA A 205 7.30 2.68 -20.98
CA ALA A 205 7.18 2.51 -19.54
C ALA A 205 5.78 2.87 -18.98
N ARG A 206 4.91 3.52 -19.78
CA ARG A 206 3.60 4.01 -19.35
C ARG A 206 2.77 2.98 -18.55
N PRO A 207 2.63 1.70 -18.94
CA PRO A 207 1.83 0.76 -18.17
C PRO A 207 2.36 0.51 -16.76
N ALA A 208 3.68 0.51 -16.57
CA ALA A 208 4.31 0.35 -15.26
C ALA A 208 4.20 1.62 -14.43
N ILE A 209 4.42 2.78 -15.05
CA ILE A 209 4.29 4.09 -14.39
C ILE A 209 2.86 4.32 -13.92
N VAL A 210 1.86 4.09 -14.78
CA VAL A 210 0.45 4.19 -14.39
C VAL A 210 0.13 3.22 -13.26
N GLY A 211 0.64 1.99 -13.32
CA GLY A 211 0.51 1.04 -12.21
C GLY A 211 1.08 1.57 -10.89
N GLY A 212 2.24 2.24 -10.92
CA GLY A 212 2.87 2.82 -9.74
C GLY A 212 2.11 4.02 -9.20
N VAL A 213 1.63 4.90 -10.10
CA VAL A 213 0.80 6.05 -9.73
C VAL A 213 -0.49 5.55 -9.10
N SER A 214 -1.15 4.54 -9.69
CA SER A 214 -2.37 3.97 -9.14
C SER A 214 -2.18 3.39 -7.72
N LEU A 215 -1.06 2.72 -7.45
CA LEU A 215 -0.73 2.25 -6.10
C LEU A 215 -0.57 3.42 -5.12
N ALA A 216 0.18 4.46 -5.50
CA ALA A 216 0.34 5.65 -4.67
C ALA A 216 -1.01 6.35 -4.40
N LEU A 217 -1.91 6.39 -5.39
CA LEU A 217 -3.24 6.98 -5.22
C LEU A 217 -4.16 6.14 -4.33
N MET A 218 -4.06 4.81 -4.37
CA MET A 218 -4.79 3.94 -3.44
C MET A 218 -4.35 4.20 -1.99
N GLU A 219 -3.05 4.36 -1.75
CA GLU A 219 -2.55 4.73 -0.43
C GLU A 219 -2.94 6.16 -0.03
N THR A 220 -3.00 7.09 -0.98
CA THR A 220 -3.48 8.46 -0.75
C THR A 220 -4.95 8.47 -0.33
N LEU A 221 -5.81 7.67 -0.97
CA LEU A 221 -7.22 7.54 -0.60
C LEU A 221 -7.41 6.84 0.75
N ASN A 222 -6.43 6.02 1.15
CA ASN A 222 -6.40 5.42 2.47
C ASN A 222 -5.85 6.34 3.57
N GLU A 223 -5.22 7.45 3.20
CA GLU A 223 -4.57 8.32 4.16
C GLU A 223 -5.57 8.87 5.18
N PHE A 224 -5.30 8.59 6.46
CA PHE A 224 -6.10 9.06 7.58
C PHE A 224 -5.26 9.93 8.53
N GLY A 225 -4.12 9.42 8.99
CA GLY A 225 -3.37 10.05 10.08
C GLY A 225 -2.82 11.43 9.70
N ALA A 226 -2.21 11.57 8.53
CA ALA A 226 -1.65 12.86 8.09
C ALA A 226 -2.76 13.89 7.79
N VAL A 227 -3.81 13.48 7.07
CA VAL A 227 -4.91 14.38 6.69
C VAL A 227 -5.76 14.80 7.88
N GLN A 228 -6.03 13.88 8.81
CA GLN A 228 -6.74 14.19 10.05
C GLN A 228 -5.92 15.16 10.91
N TYR A 229 -4.62 14.89 11.07
CA TYR A 229 -3.74 15.74 11.87
C TYR A 229 -3.64 17.15 11.28
N PHE A 230 -3.58 17.29 9.95
CA PHE A 230 -3.58 18.60 9.30
C PHE A 230 -4.95 19.28 9.25
N GLY A 231 -6.01 18.64 9.77
CA GLY A 231 -7.37 19.19 9.74
C GLY A 231 -7.96 19.24 8.32
N VAL A 232 -7.48 18.40 7.41
CA VAL A 232 -7.94 18.35 6.03
C VAL A 232 -9.14 17.42 5.91
N ASP A 233 -10.27 18.00 5.52
CA ASP A 233 -11.55 17.32 5.36
C ASP A 233 -11.58 16.46 4.09
N THR A 234 -11.30 15.17 4.20
CA THR A 234 -11.41 14.16 3.12
C THR A 234 -12.54 13.16 3.38
N PHE A 235 -12.85 12.30 2.40
CA PHE A 235 -13.77 11.19 2.63
C PHE A 235 -13.33 10.29 3.80
N THR A 236 -12.03 10.02 3.92
CA THR A 236 -11.48 9.16 4.98
C THR A 236 -11.72 9.76 6.37
N THR A 237 -11.48 11.06 6.56
CA THR A 237 -11.81 11.75 7.82
C THR A 237 -13.31 11.89 8.03
N GLY A 238 -14.07 12.07 6.94
CA GLY A 238 -15.52 12.20 6.97
C GLY A 238 -16.21 10.95 7.48
N ILE A 239 -15.78 9.77 7.02
CA ILE A 239 -16.28 8.47 7.50
C ILE A 239 -16.10 8.36 9.02
N TYR A 240 -14.91 8.70 9.53
CA TYR A 240 -14.63 8.67 10.97
C TYR A 240 -15.51 9.65 11.76
N ARG A 241 -15.63 10.91 11.29
CA ARG A 241 -16.43 11.94 11.97
C ARG A 241 -17.92 11.62 11.96
N THR A 242 -18.47 11.14 10.86
CA THR A 242 -19.89 10.76 10.78
C THR A 242 -20.18 9.56 11.67
N TRP A 243 -19.27 8.60 11.75
CA TRP A 243 -19.45 7.44 12.62
C TRP A 243 -19.34 7.80 14.10
N PHE A 244 -18.18 8.31 14.55
CA PHE A 244 -17.90 8.52 15.98
C PHE A 244 -18.33 9.89 16.50
N GLY A 245 -18.33 10.90 15.65
CA GLY A 245 -18.72 12.26 16.03
C GLY A 245 -20.24 12.45 16.01
N MET A 246 -20.93 11.91 15.00
CA MET A 246 -22.40 12.03 14.87
C MET A 246 -23.16 10.79 15.35
N GLY A 247 -22.50 9.64 15.55
CA GLY A 247 -23.17 8.39 15.90
C GLY A 247 -23.88 7.69 14.73
N GLU A 248 -23.65 8.16 13.49
CA GLU A 248 -24.44 7.77 12.32
C GLU A 248 -23.73 6.72 11.46
N GLN A 249 -23.91 5.45 11.83
CA GLN A 249 -23.22 4.32 11.18
C GLN A 249 -23.62 4.12 9.72
N VAL A 250 -24.92 4.27 9.41
CA VAL A 250 -25.44 4.09 8.05
C VAL A 250 -24.91 5.16 7.11
N ALA A 251 -24.94 6.44 7.53
CA ALA A 251 -24.41 7.54 6.74
C ALA A 251 -22.89 7.42 6.53
N ALA A 252 -22.15 6.98 7.55
CA ALA A 252 -20.72 6.69 7.42
C ALA A 252 -20.44 5.54 6.43
N ALA A 253 -21.26 4.49 6.42
CA ALA A 253 -21.16 3.41 5.43
C ALA A 253 -21.45 3.91 4.00
N GLN A 254 -22.38 4.85 3.83
CA GLN A 254 -22.65 5.48 2.53
C GLN A 254 -21.47 6.34 2.04
N LEU A 255 -20.83 7.12 2.93
CA LEU A 255 -19.58 7.82 2.61
C LEU A 255 -18.46 6.84 2.24
N ALA A 256 -18.36 5.71 2.95
CA ALA A 256 -17.41 4.64 2.66
C ALA A 256 -17.68 4.01 1.27
N ALA A 257 -18.94 3.85 0.89
CA ALA A 257 -19.32 3.37 -0.44
C ALA A 257 -18.97 4.38 -1.55
N CYS A 258 -19.12 5.69 -1.30
CA CYS A 258 -18.64 6.72 -2.25
C CYS A 258 -17.12 6.65 -2.45
N LEU A 259 -16.34 6.55 -1.37
CA LEU A 259 -14.89 6.40 -1.45
C LEU A 259 -14.49 5.10 -2.19
N LEU A 260 -15.19 4.01 -1.91
CA LEU A 260 -15.00 2.74 -2.61
C LEU A 260 -15.30 2.86 -4.12
N ALA A 261 -16.31 3.63 -4.52
CA ALA A 261 -16.59 3.89 -5.93
C ALA A 261 -15.43 4.64 -6.61
N PHE A 262 -14.80 5.60 -5.93
CA PHE A 262 -13.57 6.26 -6.41
C PHE A 262 -12.43 5.29 -6.63
N VAL A 263 -12.19 4.41 -5.65
CA VAL A 263 -11.17 3.36 -5.75
C VAL A 263 -11.44 2.43 -6.93
N ILE A 264 -12.69 1.96 -7.09
CA ILE A 264 -13.09 1.09 -8.20
C ILE A 264 -12.86 1.80 -9.53
N ALA A 265 -13.27 3.07 -9.65
CA ALA A 265 -13.04 3.87 -10.86
C ALA A 265 -11.54 3.97 -11.19
N LEU A 266 -10.69 4.20 -10.19
CA LEU A 266 -9.24 4.27 -10.35
C LEU A 266 -8.64 2.93 -10.81
N VAL A 267 -9.06 1.81 -10.22
CA VAL A 267 -8.65 0.46 -10.64
C VAL A 267 -9.11 0.18 -12.08
N LEU A 268 -10.31 0.59 -12.47
CA LEU A 268 -10.81 0.38 -13.83
C LEU A 268 -10.04 1.22 -14.85
N LEU A 269 -9.73 2.49 -14.52
CA LEU A 269 -8.90 3.37 -15.35
C LEU A 269 -7.48 2.83 -15.52
N GLU A 270 -6.89 2.34 -14.44
CA GLU A 270 -5.59 1.68 -14.41
C GLU A 270 -5.55 0.46 -15.35
N ARG A 271 -6.52 -0.45 -15.22
CA ARG A 271 -6.64 -1.64 -16.09
C ARG A 271 -6.86 -1.26 -17.55
N TRP A 272 -7.72 -0.29 -17.81
CA TRP A 272 -7.98 0.20 -19.16
C TRP A 272 -6.70 0.79 -19.78
N SER A 273 -5.92 1.55 -19.01
CA SER A 273 -4.66 2.13 -19.46
C SER A 273 -3.58 1.09 -19.73
N ARG A 274 -3.57 -0.08 -19.06
CA ARG A 274 -2.59 -1.14 -19.37
C ARG A 274 -2.82 -1.78 -20.73
N GLY A 275 -4.07 -1.80 -21.22
CA GLY A 275 -4.43 -2.31 -22.55
C GLY A 275 -4.01 -3.77 -22.82
N LYS A 276 -4.18 -4.24 -24.07
CA LYS A 276 -3.73 -5.58 -24.51
C LYS A 276 -2.26 -5.61 -24.99
N ARG A 277 -1.50 -4.53 -24.80
CA ARG A 277 -0.16 -4.37 -25.37
C ARG A 277 0.85 -5.15 -24.53
N ARG A 278 0.94 -6.46 -24.78
CA ARG A 278 2.12 -7.25 -24.43
C ARG A 278 3.23 -6.87 -25.39
N TYR A 279 4.15 -6.04 -24.94
CA TYR A 279 5.41 -5.87 -25.65
C TYR A 279 6.19 -7.17 -25.49
N PHE A 280 6.25 -7.96 -26.54
CA PHE A 280 7.06 -9.17 -26.56
C PHE A 280 8.51 -8.76 -26.77
N HIS A 281 9.38 -9.12 -25.83
CA HIS A 281 10.82 -9.06 -26.05
C HIS A 281 11.18 -9.99 -27.21
N THR A 282 11.63 -9.43 -28.33
CA THR A 282 12.00 -10.20 -29.52
C THR A 282 13.39 -10.83 -29.41
N THR A 283 14.16 -10.52 -28.37
CA THR A 283 15.52 -11.06 -28.16
C THR A 283 15.83 -11.25 -26.67
N GLY A 284 16.24 -12.46 -26.29
CA GLY A 284 16.71 -12.79 -24.93
C GLY A 284 18.18 -12.48 -24.65
N ARG A 285 18.86 -11.75 -25.56
CA ARG A 285 20.25 -11.31 -25.33
C ARG A 285 20.26 -10.01 -24.54
N TYR A 286 20.77 -10.10 -23.31
CA TYR A 286 21.08 -8.94 -22.49
C TYR A 286 22.20 -8.12 -23.15
N GLN A 287 21.96 -6.83 -23.32
CA GLN A 287 22.98 -5.84 -23.70
C GLN A 287 23.10 -4.83 -22.56
N HIS A 288 24.32 -4.36 -22.28
CA HIS A 288 24.55 -3.32 -21.29
C HIS A 288 23.81 -2.05 -21.72
N LEU A 289 22.96 -1.48 -20.86
CA LEU A 289 22.29 -0.23 -21.18
C LEU A 289 23.35 0.85 -21.44
N PRO A 290 23.30 1.54 -22.58
CA PRO A 290 24.25 2.59 -22.89
C PRO A 290 23.90 3.86 -22.10
N GLU A 291 24.73 4.18 -21.10
CA GLU A 291 24.49 5.22 -20.11
C GLU A 291 25.07 6.58 -20.55
N PHE A 292 24.35 7.67 -20.25
CA PHE A 292 24.83 9.03 -20.49
C PHE A 292 25.79 9.46 -19.36
N VAL A 293 27.05 9.74 -19.69
CA VAL A 293 28.03 10.26 -18.72
C VAL A 293 27.83 11.76 -18.54
N LEU A 294 27.41 12.17 -17.36
CA LEU A 294 27.20 13.58 -17.03
C LEU A 294 28.48 14.17 -16.41
N HIS A 295 28.85 15.38 -16.84
CA HIS A 295 30.01 16.10 -16.33
C HIS A 295 29.62 17.49 -15.81
N GLY A 296 30.42 18.03 -14.89
CA GLY A 296 30.26 19.37 -14.33
C GLY A 296 28.92 19.59 -13.61
N TRP A 297 28.30 20.74 -13.83
CA TRP A 297 27.05 21.14 -13.15
C TRP A 297 25.89 20.17 -13.38
N ARG A 298 25.82 19.50 -14.54
CA ARG A 298 24.74 18.54 -14.87
C ARG A 298 24.78 17.30 -13.98
N ALA A 299 25.99 16.85 -13.62
CA ALA A 299 26.17 15.73 -12.70
C ALA A 299 25.67 16.11 -11.30
N TRP A 300 26.05 17.30 -10.81
CA TRP A 300 25.61 17.81 -9.50
C TRP A 300 24.11 18.11 -9.45
N ALA A 301 23.52 18.67 -10.51
CA ALA A 301 22.08 18.89 -10.59
C ALA A 301 21.30 17.56 -10.54
N THR A 302 21.84 16.49 -11.14
CA THR A 302 21.25 15.15 -11.09
C THR A 302 21.39 14.54 -9.69
N THR A 303 22.56 14.68 -9.07
CA THR A 303 22.77 14.29 -7.67
C THR A 303 21.77 15.01 -6.75
N LEU A 304 21.60 16.32 -6.91
CA LEU A 304 20.65 17.11 -6.11
C LEU A 304 19.21 16.66 -6.37
N ALA A 305 18.81 16.45 -7.62
CA ALA A 305 17.47 15.97 -7.96
C ALA A 305 17.13 14.60 -7.35
N CYS A 306 18.10 13.69 -7.24
CA CYS A 306 17.92 12.41 -6.55
C CYS A 306 18.03 12.53 -5.02
N LEU A 307 18.81 13.49 -4.53
CA LEU A 307 19.03 13.69 -3.10
C LEU A 307 17.83 14.38 -2.43
N THR A 308 17.23 15.39 -3.06
CA THR A 308 16.09 16.14 -2.53
C THR A 308 14.94 15.26 -2.02
N PRO A 309 14.39 14.30 -2.78
CA PRO A 309 13.31 13.46 -2.29
C PRO A 309 13.75 12.52 -1.15
N VAL A 310 15.01 12.07 -1.13
CA VAL A 310 15.53 11.24 -0.02
C VAL A 310 15.75 12.07 1.24
N LEU A 311 16.26 13.30 1.10
CA LEU A 311 16.42 14.23 2.21
C LEU A 311 15.07 14.58 2.82
N LEU A 312 14.14 15.05 2.00
CA LEU A 312 12.85 15.53 2.47
C LEU A 312 11.90 14.38 2.89
N GLY A 313 11.94 13.24 2.21
CA GLY A 313 11.05 12.11 2.48
C GLY A 313 11.55 11.15 3.57
N PHE A 314 12.82 11.22 3.97
CA PHE A 314 13.38 10.27 4.93
C PHE A 314 14.40 10.90 5.89
N LEU A 315 15.52 11.42 5.39
CA LEU A 315 16.65 11.79 6.25
C LEU A 315 16.32 12.93 7.23
N ILE A 316 15.65 13.98 6.76
CA ILE A 316 15.24 15.11 7.62
C ILE A 316 14.21 14.65 8.66
N PRO A 317 13.06 14.02 8.30
CA PRO A 317 12.10 13.52 9.27
C PRO A 317 12.70 12.55 10.29
N SER A 318 13.51 11.57 9.85
CA SER A 318 14.16 10.63 10.75
C SER A 318 15.16 11.31 11.69
N GLY A 319 15.90 12.31 11.20
CA GLY A 319 16.80 13.12 12.03
C GLY A 319 16.05 13.94 13.08
N LEU A 320 14.95 14.59 12.69
CA LEU A 320 14.08 15.37 13.59
C LEU A 320 13.49 14.47 14.69
N LEU A 321 12.95 13.31 14.32
CA LEU A 321 12.42 12.36 15.30
C LEU A 321 13.53 11.81 16.21
N GLY A 322 14.72 11.56 15.67
CA GLY A 322 15.90 11.17 16.45
C GLY A 322 16.28 12.22 17.50
N TYR A 323 16.28 13.48 17.10
CA TYR A 323 16.54 14.60 18.00
C TYR A 323 15.47 14.73 19.10
N LEU A 324 14.19 14.68 18.73
CA LEU A 324 13.06 14.72 19.67
C LEU A 324 13.08 13.55 20.66
N SER A 325 13.42 12.35 20.17
CA SER A 325 13.52 11.15 20.99
C SER A 325 14.69 11.23 21.98
N PHE A 326 15.78 11.89 21.59
CA PHE A 326 16.92 12.11 22.48
C PHE A 326 16.64 13.17 23.55
N GLN A 327 15.88 14.23 23.24
CA GLN A 327 15.59 15.32 24.19
C GLN A 327 14.47 15.01 25.17
N GLY A 328 13.35 14.49 24.66
CA GLY A 328 12.16 14.23 25.46
C GLY A 328 11.86 12.75 25.61
N GLY A 329 11.93 11.99 24.51
CA GLY A 329 11.57 10.57 24.48
C GLY A 329 10.13 10.31 24.94
N ASP A 330 9.67 9.06 24.93
CA ASP A 330 8.41 8.70 25.59
C ASP A 330 8.69 8.54 27.09
N ALA A 331 7.97 9.27 27.95
CA ALA A 331 8.11 9.13 29.40
C ALA A 331 7.71 7.71 29.88
N LEU A 332 6.91 6.99 29.07
CA LEU A 332 6.54 5.59 29.30
C LEU A 332 7.51 4.59 28.67
N PHE A 333 8.70 5.04 28.24
CA PHE A 333 9.75 4.16 27.76
C PHE A 333 10.14 3.17 28.88
N GLY A 334 9.84 1.89 28.66
CA GLY A 334 9.90 0.85 29.70
C GLY A 334 8.83 -0.22 29.47
N ALA A 335 8.21 -0.70 30.55
CA ALA A 335 7.24 -1.80 30.48
C ALA A 335 6.00 -1.48 29.63
N ALA A 336 5.44 -0.27 29.73
CA ALA A 336 4.27 0.14 28.95
C ALA A 336 4.59 0.28 27.44
N PHE A 337 5.76 0.82 27.09
CA PHE A 337 6.22 0.83 25.69
C PHE A 337 6.36 -0.60 25.13
N LEU A 338 6.90 -1.53 25.92
CA LEU A 338 7.02 -2.94 25.53
C LEU A 338 5.65 -3.59 25.32
N GLU A 339 4.60 -3.16 26.02
CA GLU A 339 3.23 -3.62 25.79
C GLU A 339 2.72 -3.15 24.42
N PHE A 340 2.85 -1.87 24.07
CA PHE A 340 2.46 -1.36 22.75
C PHE A 340 3.25 -2.02 21.62
N ALA A 341 4.56 -2.22 21.82
CA ALA A 341 5.42 -2.94 20.90
C ALA A 341 5.01 -4.41 20.77
N GLY A 342 4.68 -5.06 21.89
CA GLY A 342 4.20 -6.44 21.97
C GLY A 342 2.88 -6.63 21.23
N ASN A 343 1.90 -5.73 21.42
CA ASN A 343 0.62 -5.74 20.73
C ASN A 343 0.81 -5.60 19.21
N SER A 344 1.67 -4.66 18.80
CA SER A 344 2.00 -4.44 17.38
C SER A 344 2.66 -5.68 16.76
N LEU A 345 3.63 -6.25 17.46
CA LEU A 345 4.37 -7.43 17.03
C LEU A 345 3.46 -8.66 16.93
N LEU A 346 2.58 -8.87 17.92
CA LEU A 346 1.61 -9.95 17.95
C LEU A 346 0.66 -9.86 16.76
N LEU A 347 0.06 -8.68 16.54
CA LEU A 347 -0.84 -8.44 15.41
C LEU A 347 -0.15 -8.64 14.07
N ALA A 348 1.02 -8.04 13.87
CA ALA A 348 1.76 -8.12 12.62
C ALA A 348 2.20 -9.55 12.30
N THR A 349 2.63 -10.31 13.31
CA THR A 349 3.03 -11.71 13.15
C THR A 349 1.83 -12.60 12.80
N LEU A 350 0.73 -12.50 13.56
CA LEU A 350 -0.46 -13.31 13.32
C LEU A 350 -1.10 -12.99 11.97
N ALA A 351 -1.28 -11.71 11.66
CA ALA A 351 -1.85 -11.28 10.38
C ALA A 351 -0.98 -11.73 9.20
N SER A 352 0.34 -11.63 9.31
CA SER A 352 1.28 -12.09 8.29
C SER A 352 1.19 -13.60 8.04
N ILE A 353 1.21 -14.42 9.10
CA ILE A 353 1.11 -15.88 9.00
C ILE A 353 -0.22 -16.28 8.35
N VAL A 354 -1.33 -15.70 8.80
CA VAL A 354 -2.66 -16.03 8.28
C VAL A 354 -2.81 -15.53 6.84
N ALA A 355 -2.33 -14.32 6.51
CA ALA A 355 -2.38 -13.77 5.16
C ALA A 355 -1.59 -14.63 4.16
N VAL A 356 -0.33 -15.00 4.50
CA VAL A 356 0.51 -15.86 3.66
C VAL A 356 -0.13 -17.23 3.48
N SER A 357 -0.69 -17.81 4.55
CA SER A 357 -1.37 -19.11 4.50
C SER A 357 -2.59 -19.07 3.57
N LEU A 358 -3.48 -18.09 3.75
CA LEU A 358 -4.67 -17.94 2.91
C LEU A 358 -4.32 -17.60 1.46
N ALA A 359 -3.31 -16.74 1.25
CA ALA A 359 -2.82 -16.39 -0.08
C ALA A 359 -2.22 -17.61 -0.80
N LEU A 360 -1.50 -18.49 -0.09
CA LEU A 360 -1.01 -19.76 -0.63
C LEU A 360 -2.15 -20.68 -1.05
N LEU A 361 -3.17 -20.83 -0.21
CA LEU A 361 -4.35 -21.65 -0.51
C LEU A 361 -5.13 -21.10 -1.71
N LEU A 362 -5.35 -19.78 -1.78
CA LEU A 362 -6.00 -19.10 -2.90
C LEU A 362 -5.23 -19.27 -4.20
N SER A 363 -3.92 -18.99 -4.19
CA SER A 363 -3.08 -19.06 -5.38
C SER A 363 -2.95 -20.49 -5.90
N TYR A 364 -2.80 -21.45 -5.00
CA TYR A 364 -2.73 -22.87 -5.35
C TYR A 364 -4.09 -23.41 -5.83
N GLY A 365 -5.19 -23.02 -5.21
CA GLY A 365 -6.54 -23.36 -5.64
C GLY A 365 -6.84 -22.86 -7.06
N ALA A 366 -6.43 -21.64 -7.39
CA ALA A 366 -6.55 -21.08 -8.73
C ALA A 366 -5.68 -21.78 -9.78
N ARG A 367 -4.49 -22.28 -9.38
CA ARG A 367 -3.62 -23.11 -10.23
C ARG A 367 -4.25 -24.47 -10.54
N LEU A 368 -4.80 -25.14 -9.52
CA LEU A 368 -5.37 -26.48 -9.67
C LEU A 368 -6.63 -26.48 -10.55
N ASN A 369 -7.47 -25.46 -10.41
CA ASN A 369 -8.76 -25.37 -11.10
C ASN A 369 -8.87 -24.02 -11.83
N PRO A 370 -8.27 -23.88 -13.03
CA PRO A 370 -8.33 -22.65 -13.81
C PRO A 370 -9.72 -22.47 -14.46
N GLY A 371 -10.71 -22.08 -13.66
CA GLY A 371 -12.08 -21.79 -14.06
C GLY A 371 -12.39 -20.29 -14.08
N ARG A 372 -13.56 -19.92 -14.62
CA ARG A 372 -14.04 -18.53 -14.55
C ARG A 372 -14.33 -18.11 -13.11
N ILE A 373 -14.96 -18.99 -12.32
CA ILE A 373 -15.34 -18.71 -10.92
C ILE A 373 -14.10 -18.50 -10.05
N THR A 374 -13.11 -19.40 -10.11
CA THR A 374 -11.86 -19.26 -9.34
C THR A 374 -11.08 -18.01 -9.74
N ARG A 375 -11.10 -17.64 -11.03
CA ARG A 375 -10.50 -16.37 -11.51
C ARG A 375 -11.24 -15.14 -10.99
N VAL A 376 -12.56 -15.17 -10.87
CA VAL A 376 -13.33 -14.07 -10.27
C VAL A 376 -13.06 -14.02 -8.76
N ALA A 377 -13.11 -15.15 -8.07
CA ALA A 377 -12.85 -15.26 -6.64
C ALA A 377 -11.47 -14.72 -6.25
N THR A 378 -10.42 -15.14 -6.95
CA THR A 378 -9.06 -14.62 -6.72
C THR A 378 -8.92 -13.14 -7.05
N ARG A 379 -9.59 -12.63 -8.09
CA ARG A 379 -9.61 -11.20 -8.39
C ARG A 379 -10.29 -10.38 -7.30
N VAL A 380 -11.40 -10.89 -6.74
CA VAL A 380 -12.10 -10.23 -5.63
C VAL A 380 -11.21 -10.22 -4.38
N ALA A 381 -10.58 -11.35 -4.05
CA ALA A 381 -9.63 -11.41 -2.93
C ALA A 381 -8.44 -10.46 -3.13
N ALA A 382 -7.92 -10.34 -4.35
CA ALA A 382 -6.82 -9.43 -4.68
C ALA A 382 -7.23 -7.94 -4.71
N MET A 383 -8.52 -7.61 -4.76
CA MET A 383 -9.00 -6.21 -4.69
C MET A 383 -8.96 -5.63 -3.28
N GLY A 384 -8.84 -6.46 -2.23
CA GLY A 384 -8.85 -6.02 -0.83
C GLY A 384 -7.82 -4.94 -0.50
N TYR A 385 -6.66 -4.95 -1.16
CA TYR A 385 -5.62 -3.93 -1.00
C TYR A 385 -6.04 -2.54 -1.49
N ALA A 386 -6.95 -2.47 -2.45
CA ALA A 386 -7.46 -1.20 -2.92
C ALA A 386 -8.45 -0.57 -1.92
N VAL A 387 -9.02 -1.36 -1.01
CA VAL A 387 -10.05 -0.90 -0.06
C VAL A 387 -9.38 -0.12 1.09
N PRO A 388 -9.77 1.15 1.32
CA PRO A 388 -9.26 1.92 2.44
C PRO A 388 -9.59 1.28 3.79
N GLY A 389 -8.68 1.34 4.75
CA GLY A 389 -8.82 0.79 6.09
C GLY A 389 -10.04 1.33 6.84
N SER A 390 -10.44 2.59 6.60
CA SER A 390 -11.69 3.14 7.14
C SER A 390 -12.94 2.45 6.57
N VAL A 391 -12.95 2.17 5.27
CA VAL A 391 -14.03 1.44 4.57
C VAL A 391 -14.08 0.00 5.04
N VAL A 392 -12.90 -0.64 5.17
CA VAL A 392 -12.78 -1.99 5.74
C VAL A 392 -13.33 -2.01 7.17
N ALA A 393 -12.93 -1.06 8.01
CA ALA A 393 -13.37 -1.01 9.40
C ALA A 393 -14.90 -0.90 9.52
N VAL A 394 -15.51 0.05 8.80
CA VAL A 394 -16.97 0.20 8.74
C VAL A 394 -17.65 -1.08 8.23
N GLY A 395 -17.16 -1.64 7.12
CA GLY A 395 -17.74 -2.83 6.52
C GLY A 395 -17.62 -4.10 7.37
N ILE A 396 -16.65 -4.16 8.28
CA ILE A 396 -16.46 -5.28 9.19
C ILE A 396 -17.24 -5.08 10.49
N LEU A 397 -17.21 -3.88 11.07
CA LEU A 397 -17.76 -3.66 12.41
C LEU A 397 -19.27 -3.91 12.45
N ILE A 398 -20.02 -3.46 11.44
CA ILE A 398 -21.49 -3.64 11.35
C ILE A 398 -21.89 -5.13 11.46
N PRO A 399 -21.44 -6.03 10.55
CA PRO A 399 -21.87 -7.43 10.57
C PRO A 399 -21.31 -8.19 11.78
N PHE A 400 -20.12 -7.85 12.28
CA PHE A 400 -19.52 -8.55 13.41
C PHE A 400 -20.14 -8.18 14.75
N VAL A 401 -20.54 -6.92 14.94
CA VAL A 401 -21.34 -6.51 16.11
C VAL A 401 -22.71 -7.19 16.07
N TRP A 402 -23.37 -7.22 14.91
CA TRP A 402 -24.61 -7.96 14.73
C TRP A 402 -24.44 -9.46 15.09
N LEU A 403 -23.36 -10.08 14.61
CA LEU A 403 -23.07 -11.48 14.89
C LEU A 403 -22.79 -11.74 16.37
N ASP A 404 -22.05 -10.86 17.05
CA ASP A 404 -21.83 -10.97 18.50
C ASP A 404 -23.14 -10.89 19.29
N HIS A 405 -24.07 -10.01 18.90
CA HIS A 405 -25.40 -9.96 19.53
C HIS A 405 -26.17 -11.26 19.33
N GLN A 406 -26.19 -11.81 18.12
CA GLN A 406 -26.84 -13.11 17.85
C GLN A 406 -26.22 -14.24 18.66
N ILE A 407 -24.89 -14.29 18.76
CA ILE A 407 -24.18 -15.29 19.59
C ILE A 407 -24.59 -15.13 21.06
N ASN A 408 -24.62 -13.89 21.57
CA ASN A 408 -25.03 -13.63 22.95
C ASN A 408 -26.49 -14.02 23.21
N ASP A 409 -27.42 -13.73 22.30
CA ASP A 409 -28.83 -14.09 22.45
C ASP A 409 -29.01 -15.62 22.53
N VAL A 410 -28.29 -16.36 21.69
CA VAL A 410 -28.31 -17.84 21.70
C VAL A 410 -27.69 -18.40 22.98
N ILE A 411 -26.50 -17.94 23.37
CA ILE A 411 -25.81 -18.47 24.57
C ILE A 411 -26.56 -18.10 25.84
N LYS A 412 -27.09 -16.87 25.93
CA LYS A 412 -27.93 -16.45 27.05
C LYS A 412 -29.20 -17.30 27.12
N GLY A 413 -29.82 -17.60 25.98
CA GLY A 413 -31.01 -18.45 25.90
C GLY A 413 -30.76 -19.90 26.33
N GLN A 414 -29.58 -20.44 26.06
CA GLN A 414 -29.26 -21.85 26.37
C GLN A 414 -28.58 -22.05 27.73
N PHE A 415 -27.72 -21.12 28.14
CA PHE A 415 -26.81 -21.27 29.29
C PHE A 415 -26.94 -20.17 30.34
N GLY A 416 -27.73 -19.11 30.09
CA GLY A 416 -27.89 -17.99 31.03
C GLY A 416 -26.65 -17.11 31.20
N VAL A 417 -25.60 -17.31 30.41
CA VAL A 417 -24.33 -16.56 30.48
C VAL A 417 -24.23 -15.56 29.33
N VAL A 418 -23.70 -14.36 29.61
CA VAL A 418 -23.38 -13.35 28.59
C VAL A 418 -21.88 -13.39 28.34
N VAL A 419 -21.48 -13.66 27.09
CA VAL A 419 -20.06 -13.81 26.72
C VAL A 419 -19.45 -12.50 26.25
N GLY A 420 -20.28 -11.52 25.89
CA GLY A 420 -19.85 -10.18 25.47
C GLY A 420 -19.46 -10.13 24.00
N LEU A 421 -18.69 -9.11 23.63
CA LEU A 421 -18.25 -8.85 22.24
C LEU A 421 -17.03 -9.72 21.89
N LEU A 422 -17.26 -11.01 21.65
CA LEU A 422 -16.20 -11.98 21.38
C LEU A 422 -15.40 -11.66 20.12
N LEU A 423 -16.08 -11.31 19.03
CA LEU A 423 -15.44 -11.08 17.74
C LEU A 423 -15.07 -9.62 17.57
N SER A 424 -16.03 -8.72 17.79
CA SER A 424 -15.87 -7.27 17.61
C SER A 424 -15.10 -6.59 18.74
N GLY A 425 -15.08 -7.18 19.94
CA GLY A 425 -14.39 -6.66 21.11
C GLY A 425 -13.04 -7.30 21.40
N SER A 426 -12.49 -8.11 20.48
CA SER A 426 -11.18 -8.77 20.64
C SER A 426 -10.22 -8.44 19.50
N ALA A 427 -8.94 -8.81 19.63
CA ALA A 427 -7.94 -8.63 18.57
C ALA A 427 -8.28 -9.38 17.26
N PHE A 428 -9.28 -10.28 17.28
CA PHE A 428 -9.77 -10.98 16.10
C PHE A 428 -10.23 -10.02 15.00
N ILE A 429 -11.02 -8.99 15.34
CA ILE A 429 -11.53 -8.04 14.34
C ILE A 429 -10.41 -7.27 13.62
N LEU A 430 -9.34 -6.95 14.35
CA LEU A 430 -8.14 -6.32 13.80
C LEU A 430 -7.41 -7.25 12.83
N ILE A 431 -7.18 -8.50 13.23
CA ILE A 431 -6.53 -9.51 12.36
C ILE A 431 -7.37 -9.68 11.10
N TYR A 432 -8.69 -9.80 11.22
CA TYR A 432 -9.58 -9.94 10.07
C TYR A 432 -9.54 -8.71 9.14
N ALA A 433 -9.52 -7.48 9.70
CA ALA A 433 -9.35 -6.26 8.91
C ALA A 433 -8.02 -6.23 8.15
N TYR A 434 -6.92 -6.59 8.82
CA TYR A 434 -5.61 -6.70 8.19
C TYR A 434 -5.57 -7.77 7.11
N LEU A 435 -6.29 -8.90 7.29
CA LEU A 435 -6.41 -9.93 6.26
C LEU A 435 -7.13 -9.39 5.04
N VAL A 436 -8.29 -8.74 5.20
CA VAL A 436 -9.02 -8.16 4.07
C VAL A 436 -8.13 -7.19 3.28
N ARG A 437 -7.39 -6.33 3.98
CA ARG A 437 -6.57 -5.28 3.37
C ARG A 437 -5.26 -5.82 2.75
N PHE A 438 -4.50 -6.61 3.48
CA PHE A 438 -3.13 -6.97 3.11
C PHE A 438 -2.97 -8.34 2.42
N LEU A 439 -4.04 -9.13 2.31
CA LEU A 439 -3.98 -10.44 1.63
C LEU A 439 -3.48 -10.34 0.19
N ALA A 440 -3.85 -9.28 -0.53
CA ALA A 440 -3.44 -9.13 -1.93
C ALA A 440 -1.91 -8.99 -2.10
N VAL A 441 -1.23 -8.36 -1.13
CA VAL A 441 0.23 -8.21 -1.13
C VAL A 441 0.90 -9.59 -1.13
N SER A 442 0.44 -10.47 -0.24
CA SER A 442 0.91 -11.87 -0.20
C SER A 442 0.49 -12.66 -1.43
N PHE A 443 -0.77 -12.51 -1.88
CA PHE A 443 -1.30 -13.22 -3.05
C PHE A 443 -0.46 -12.94 -4.29
N ASN A 444 -0.17 -11.68 -4.60
CA ASN A 444 0.61 -11.30 -5.78
C ASN A 444 2.04 -11.85 -5.75
N ALA A 445 2.69 -11.80 -4.59
CA ALA A 445 4.06 -12.34 -4.42
C ALA A 445 4.09 -13.87 -4.60
N ILE A 446 3.10 -14.57 -4.04
CA ILE A 446 2.98 -16.04 -4.11
C ILE A 446 2.58 -16.48 -5.52
N GLU A 447 1.64 -15.81 -6.17
CA GLU A 447 1.21 -16.09 -7.55
C GLU A 447 2.39 -15.95 -8.52
N ALA A 448 3.16 -14.87 -8.42
CA ALA A 448 4.36 -14.67 -9.23
C ALA A 448 5.42 -15.77 -9.01
N SER A 449 5.56 -16.26 -7.77
CA SER A 449 6.48 -17.35 -7.45
C SER A 449 5.96 -18.71 -7.94
N LEU A 450 4.66 -18.99 -7.85
CA LEU A 450 4.04 -20.21 -8.37
C LEU A 450 4.16 -20.30 -9.89
N GLY A 451 4.12 -19.17 -10.59
CA GLY A 451 4.34 -19.09 -12.03
C GLY A 451 5.70 -19.65 -12.48
N LYS A 452 6.69 -19.73 -11.57
CA LYS A 452 8.02 -20.32 -11.84
C LYS A 452 8.04 -21.84 -11.73
N VAL A 453 7.04 -22.46 -11.08
CA VAL A 453 6.97 -23.92 -10.90
C VAL A 453 6.31 -24.54 -12.13
N THR A 454 7.04 -25.37 -12.87
CA THR A 454 6.60 -25.93 -14.15
C THR A 454 5.54 -27.05 -13.96
N PRO A 455 4.65 -27.27 -14.95
CA PRO A 455 3.65 -28.34 -14.88
C PRO A 455 4.25 -29.76 -14.78
N SER A 456 5.48 -29.97 -15.27
CA SER A 456 6.16 -31.26 -15.19
C SER A 456 6.52 -31.65 -13.74
N MET A 457 6.80 -30.66 -12.88
CA MET A 457 7.03 -30.91 -11.45
C MET A 457 5.75 -31.42 -10.76
N ASP A 458 4.59 -30.86 -11.12
CA ASP A 458 3.29 -31.32 -10.62
C ASP A 458 2.99 -32.75 -11.10
N ALA A 459 3.33 -33.08 -12.36
CA ALA A 459 3.13 -34.41 -12.92
C ALA A 459 4.04 -35.45 -12.24
N ALA A 460 5.33 -35.14 -12.06
CA ALA A 460 6.29 -36.01 -11.38
C ALA A 460 5.87 -36.30 -9.93
N SER A 461 5.44 -35.28 -9.19
CA SER A 461 4.93 -35.44 -7.82
C SER A 461 3.72 -36.40 -7.75
N ARG A 462 2.80 -36.31 -8.72
CA ARG A 462 1.64 -37.20 -8.81
C ARG A 462 2.02 -38.64 -9.15
N THR A 463 3.00 -38.86 -10.03
CA THR A 463 3.54 -40.20 -10.32
C THR A 463 4.18 -40.84 -9.09
N LEU A 464 4.76 -40.03 -8.18
CA LEU A 464 5.27 -40.47 -6.88
C LEU A 464 4.19 -40.62 -5.79
N GLY A 465 2.91 -40.70 -6.18
CA GLY A 465 1.78 -40.95 -5.28
C GLY A 465 1.38 -39.77 -4.39
N GLN A 466 1.89 -38.56 -4.62
CA GLN A 466 1.48 -37.40 -3.83
C GLN A 466 0.12 -36.86 -4.26
N THR A 467 -0.74 -36.56 -3.28
CA THR A 467 -2.00 -35.83 -3.49
C THR A 467 -1.72 -34.36 -3.81
N ALA A 468 -2.75 -33.59 -4.18
CA ALA A 468 -2.61 -32.14 -4.38
C ALA A 468 -2.07 -31.41 -3.13
N GLY A 469 -2.52 -31.81 -1.93
CA GLY A 469 -2.00 -31.26 -0.67
C GLY A 469 -0.57 -31.74 -0.37
N GLY A 470 -0.26 -33.01 -0.66
CA GLY A 470 1.11 -33.54 -0.52
C GLY A 470 2.11 -32.82 -1.43
N THR A 471 1.71 -32.55 -2.67
CA THR A 471 2.49 -31.80 -3.65
C THR A 471 2.73 -30.36 -3.20
N LEU A 472 1.70 -29.68 -2.67
CA LEU A 472 1.84 -28.34 -2.08
C LEU A 472 2.90 -28.34 -0.97
N ARG A 473 2.74 -29.23 0.02
CA ARG A 473 3.59 -29.26 1.22
C ARG A 473 5.03 -29.69 0.94
N LYS A 474 5.25 -30.71 0.09
CA LYS A 474 6.57 -31.32 -0.12
C LYS A 474 7.35 -30.76 -1.30
N VAL A 475 6.67 -30.16 -2.29
CA VAL A 475 7.31 -29.66 -3.52
C VAL A 475 7.20 -28.15 -3.60
N HIS A 476 5.99 -27.59 -3.66
CA HIS A 476 5.82 -26.15 -3.88
C HIS A 476 6.32 -25.30 -2.70
N THR A 477 5.94 -25.64 -1.46
CA THR A 477 6.30 -24.84 -0.27
C THR A 477 7.82 -24.73 -0.09
N PRO A 478 8.62 -25.80 -0.18
CA PRO A 478 10.08 -25.70 -0.11
C PRO A 478 10.70 -24.84 -1.21
N ILE A 479 10.24 -24.98 -2.46
CA ILE A 479 10.73 -24.18 -3.60
C ILE A 479 10.40 -22.70 -3.41
N MET A 480 9.23 -22.40 -2.84
CA MET A 480 8.74 -21.04 -2.66
C MET A 480 9.10 -20.42 -1.31
N ARG A 481 9.89 -21.09 -0.45
CA ARG A 481 10.19 -20.64 0.91
C ARG A 481 10.66 -19.19 0.97
N GLY A 482 11.55 -18.79 0.07
CA GLY A 482 12.03 -17.41 -0.02
C GLY A 482 10.93 -16.40 -0.32
N SER A 483 10.04 -16.72 -1.28
CA SER A 483 8.90 -15.87 -1.63
C SER A 483 7.84 -15.80 -0.53
N LEU A 484 7.62 -16.91 0.19
CA LEU A 484 6.70 -16.97 1.33
C LEU A 484 7.19 -16.09 2.48
N ILE A 485 8.48 -16.16 2.81
CA ILE A 485 9.09 -15.29 3.83
C ILE A 485 9.03 -13.83 3.40
N ALA A 486 9.35 -13.52 2.13
CA ALA A 486 9.29 -12.16 1.61
C ALA A 486 7.86 -11.60 1.66
N ALA A 487 6.85 -12.37 1.23
CA ALA A 487 5.44 -12.01 1.34
C ALA A 487 5.04 -11.74 2.80
N GLY A 488 5.49 -12.60 3.71
CA GLY A 488 5.22 -12.45 5.15
C GLY A 488 5.83 -11.18 5.74
N ILE A 489 7.08 -10.85 5.40
CA ILE A 489 7.74 -9.63 5.89
C ILE A 489 7.04 -8.38 5.36
N LEU A 490 6.56 -8.39 4.10
CA LEU A 490 5.82 -7.27 3.53
C LEU A 490 4.52 -7.01 4.30
N VAL A 491 3.71 -8.05 4.50
CA VAL A 491 2.47 -7.92 5.29
C VAL A 491 2.76 -7.53 6.74
N PHE A 492 3.79 -8.10 7.34
CA PHE A 492 4.21 -7.76 8.70
C PHE A 492 4.48 -6.26 8.84
N VAL A 493 5.26 -5.67 7.95
CA VAL A 493 5.57 -4.24 8.01
C VAL A 493 4.37 -3.37 7.70
N ASP A 494 3.52 -3.77 6.75
CA ASP A 494 2.30 -3.03 6.46
C ASP A 494 1.34 -2.99 7.66
N VAL A 495 1.22 -4.09 8.40
CA VAL A 495 0.43 -4.13 9.64
C VAL A 495 1.06 -3.30 10.76
N MET A 496 2.39 -3.28 10.88
CA MET A 496 3.09 -2.49 11.91
C MET A 496 2.83 -0.98 11.81
N LYS A 497 2.61 -0.46 10.60
CA LYS A 497 2.31 0.95 10.35
C LYS A 497 0.82 1.24 10.14
N GLU A 498 -0.05 0.22 10.19
CA GLU A 498 -1.48 0.39 9.93
C GLU A 498 -2.13 1.17 11.07
N LEU A 499 -2.84 2.24 10.69
CA LEU A 499 -3.50 3.17 11.61
C LEU A 499 -5.00 3.28 11.33
N PRO A 500 -5.48 3.50 10.08
CA PRO A 500 -6.90 3.82 9.84
C PRO A 500 -7.87 2.75 10.35
N ALA A 501 -7.61 1.48 10.03
CA ALA A 501 -8.47 0.38 10.51
C ALA A 501 -8.34 0.20 12.02
N THR A 502 -7.13 0.31 12.55
CA THR A 502 -6.80 0.08 13.96
C THR A 502 -7.40 1.13 14.87
N VAL A 503 -7.46 2.39 14.45
CA VAL A 503 -8.09 3.47 15.22
C VAL A 503 -9.56 3.17 15.48
N ILE A 504 -10.25 2.59 14.49
CA ILE A 504 -11.70 2.34 14.52
C ILE A 504 -12.03 1.02 15.24
N LEU A 505 -11.24 -0.02 14.99
CA LEU A 505 -11.57 -1.40 15.38
C LEU A 505 -10.88 -1.89 16.64
N ARG A 506 -9.92 -1.14 17.21
CA ARG A 506 -9.17 -1.66 18.36
C ARG A 506 -10.07 -1.85 19.58
N PRO A 507 -9.93 -2.96 20.31
CA PRO A 507 -10.62 -3.12 21.58
C PRO A 507 -10.05 -2.18 22.65
N PHE A 508 -10.81 -1.99 23.73
CA PHE A 508 -10.41 -1.15 24.84
C PHE A 508 -9.06 -1.59 25.43
N ASN A 509 -8.20 -0.63 25.75
CA ASN A 509 -6.85 -0.84 26.29
C ASN A 509 -5.92 -1.70 25.42
N PHE A 510 -6.18 -1.79 24.11
CA PHE A 510 -5.33 -2.51 23.18
C PHE A 510 -4.70 -1.55 22.16
N ASP A 511 -3.71 -0.80 22.62
CA ASP A 511 -3.01 0.17 21.78
C ASP A 511 -1.77 -0.45 21.12
N THR A 512 -1.55 -0.08 19.87
CA THR A 512 -0.34 -0.41 19.10
C THR A 512 0.62 0.77 19.09
N LEU A 513 1.84 0.59 18.59
CA LEU A 513 2.81 1.67 18.40
C LEU A 513 2.25 2.77 17.49
N ALA A 514 1.51 2.40 16.43
CA ALA A 514 0.88 3.36 15.52
C ALA A 514 -0.17 4.21 16.25
N ILE A 515 -0.98 3.56 17.10
CA ILE A 515 -2.00 4.25 17.90
C ILE A 515 -1.37 5.14 18.96
N ARG A 516 -0.34 4.67 19.67
CA ARG A 516 0.39 5.46 20.68
C ARG A 516 1.05 6.69 20.05
N ALA A 517 1.72 6.52 18.90
CA ALA A 517 2.30 7.64 18.16
C ALA A 517 1.21 8.65 17.75
N HIS A 518 0.08 8.15 17.25
CA HIS A 518 -1.05 8.97 16.84
C HIS A 518 -1.70 9.74 18.01
N SER A 519 -1.97 9.07 19.14
CA SER A 519 -2.61 9.69 20.30
C SER A 519 -1.74 10.78 20.92
N LEU A 520 -0.44 10.49 21.10
CA LEU A 520 0.51 11.48 21.63
C LEU A 520 0.66 12.68 20.70
N ALA A 521 0.71 12.45 19.39
CA ALA A 521 0.78 13.55 18.42
C ALA A 521 -0.53 14.37 18.38
N ALA A 522 -1.68 13.73 18.52
CA ALA A 522 -2.98 14.40 18.62
C ALA A 522 -3.07 15.29 19.88
N ASP A 523 -2.40 14.90 20.96
CA ASP A 523 -2.27 15.67 22.21
C ASP A 523 -1.13 16.72 22.17
N GLU A 524 -0.56 17.00 20.99
CA GLU A 524 0.59 17.91 20.78
C GLU A 524 1.89 17.50 21.51
N ARG A 525 1.98 16.24 21.96
CA ARG A 525 3.16 15.66 22.63
C ARG A 525 4.11 15.00 21.64
N LEU A 526 4.60 15.79 20.69
CA LEU A 526 5.39 15.31 19.53
C LEU A 526 6.73 14.68 19.95
N ALA A 527 7.36 15.20 21.02
CA ALA A 527 8.58 14.64 21.58
C ALA A 527 8.38 13.20 22.06
N GLU A 528 7.26 12.90 22.71
CA GLU A 528 6.94 11.55 23.19
C GLU A 528 6.54 10.61 22.04
N ALA A 529 5.79 11.13 21.07
CA ALA A 529 5.39 10.37 19.88
C ALA A 529 6.60 9.91 19.04
N SER A 530 7.73 10.61 19.14
CA SER A 530 8.94 10.33 18.36
C SER A 530 9.49 8.92 18.58
N THR A 531 9.42 8.38 19.80
CA THR A 531 9.97 7.05 20.13
C THR A 531 9.20 5.93 19.43
N SER A 532 7.87 5.96 19.52
CA SER A 532 7.00 5.01 18.80
C SER A 532 7.15 5.17 17.28
N SER A 533 7.26 6.41 16.81
CA SER A 533 7.46 6.73 15.40
C SER A 533 8.78 6.16 14.86
N LEU A 534 9.90 6.34 15.57
CA LEU A 534 11.20 5.79 15.19
C LEU A 534 11.22 4.27 15.19
N ALA A 535 10.56 3.62 16.15
CA ALA A 535 10.44 2.17 16.19
C ALA A 535 9.71 1.65 14.93
N ILE A 536 8.62 2.31 14.52
CA ILE A 536 7.90 1.97 13.28
C ILE A 536 8.79 2.20 12.06
N VAL A 537 9.51 3.32 11.98
CA VAL A 537 10.46 3.61 10.89
C VAL A 537 11.56 2.56 10.80
N ALA A 538 12.15 2.17 11.93
CA ALA A 538 13.20 1.15 11.98
C ALA A 538 12.72 -0.20 11.41
N VAL A 539 11.51 -0.62 11.77
CA VAL A 539 10.88 -1.82 11.22
C VAL A 539 10.54 -1.64 9.73
N GLY A 540 10.09 -0.44 9.33
CA GLY A 540 9.78 -0.08 7.94
C GLY A 540 10.97 -0.19 6.98
N ILE A 541 12.20 -0.02 7.47
CA ILE A 541 13.42 -0.13 6.67
C ILE A 541 13.68 -1.58 6.21
N ILE A 542 13.17 -2.60 6.92
CA ILE A 542 13.45 -4.01 6.64
C ILE A 542 13.04 -4.40 5.21
N PRO A 543 11.80 -4.18 4.73
CA PRO A 543 11.41 -4.40 3.34
C PRO A 543 12.28 -3.66 2.34
N VAL A 544 12.68 -2.43 2.65
CA VAL A 544 13.53 -1.63 1.74
C VAL A 544 14.89 -2.30 1.55
N ILE A 545 15.51 -2.78 2.64
CA ILE A 545 16.76 -3.55 2.59
C ILE A 545 16.55 -4.82 1.76
N LEU A 546 15.49 -5.59 2.02
CA LEU A 546 15.22 -6.84 1.31
C LEU A 546 15.00 -6.62 -0.19
N LEU A 547 14.21 -5.62 -0.56
CA LEU A 547 13.97 -5.23 -1.94
C LEU A 547 15.29 -4.82 -2.60
N SER A 548 16.14 -4.03 -1.92
CA SER A 548 17.44 -3.64 -2.45
C SER A 548 18.36 -4.84 -2.73
N VAL A 549 18.34 -5.85 -1.84
CA VAL A 549 19.13 -7.08 -2.00
C VAL A 549 18.56 -7.94 -3.12
N ALA A 550 17.23 -8.09 -3.19
CA ALA A 550 16.56 -8.85 -4.25
C ALA A 550 16.85 -8.25 -5.64
N MET A 551 16.79 -6.93 -5.77
CA MET A 551 17.10 -6.22 -7.02
C MET A 551 18.57 -6.31 -7.43
N ARG A 552 19.49 -6.46 -6.47
CA ARG A 552 20.91 -6.71 -6.77
C ARG A 552 21.15 -8.13 -7.26
N ARG A 553 20.51 -9.13 -6.64
CA ARG A 553 20.63 -10.55 -7.03
C ARG A 553 19.94 -10.89 -8.35
N SER A 554 18.92 -10.11 -8.74
CA SER A 554 18.26 -10.28 -10.03
C SER A 554 19.02 -9.66 -11.21
N ARG A 555 20.20 -9.03 -10.99
CA ARG A 555 21.13 -8.68 -12.07
C ARG A 555 21.78 -9.97 -12.60
N PRO A 556 21.45 -10.44 -13.83
CA PRO A 556 22.14 -11.59 -14.41
C PRO A 556 23.55 -11.15 -14.82
N GLY A 557 24.59 -11.82 -14.31
CA GLY A 557 26.00 -11.54 -14.62
C GLY A 557 26.85 -10.95 -13.48
N SER A 558 26.37 -11.01 -12.23
CA SER A 558 27.20 -10.80 -11.02
C SER A 558 27.49 -12.10 -10.30
#